data_AF-A0A1F7NZJ1-F1
#
_entry.id   AF-A0A1F7NZJ1-F1
#
_cell.length_a   1.000
_cell.length_b   1.000
_cell.length_c   1.000
_cell.angle_alpha   90.00
_cell.angle_beta   90.00
_cell.angle_gamma   90.00
#
_symmetry.space_group_name_H-M   'P 1'
#
loop_
_entity.id
_entity.type
_entity.pdbx_description
1 polymer ?
#
loop_
_entity_poly.entity_id
_entity_poly.type
_entity_poly.pdbx_seq_one_letter_code
_entity_poly.pdbx_strand_id
1 'polypeptide(L)'
;MRKPRARLILLLALAALALGRPGGVPWAEPALDDRVREIASGLRCPVCQNLSVGDSPSQLAQQMRAVIRARLVAGDSREQIEAYFVSKYGEWILLSPRRRGLNLLLWVGPLAAAALGLFLAAHYVRRWTRRPAGTVRRAPEPALLERVRAELADETAPRSPELLRDASPAQREILRLYEALRELAFDHRAGKLSAEDYEAMRAEYEARAAAALLERDTEIQRARAGAAASRPESRAARRRPRRGIVRWKPARAVIAAVLVLVFGVAVGFSLTQGIRARGSAMDSITGDFLTGTGPGGVSTTVSLSRNTIERNLAEGRAAFERGDFRAAIGHFKSVLDVEANDPAALSYLGTILARGGHAEAGLEAIDRALRAAPEHPLALWMKGLVLAEAKEDHAGAIQVWEALLRQPLAPSDADAVARLVTEARGKLAAPPGRISGTVSLAQAVRGDTPFAGTLFVIARRGAGAPVAVKRIVEPTFPVRFVLGPEDVMRQGARFAGDLTLIARLKRDGRAGPAVPGDLEGAAPGPVAVGTTNARIALELVR
;
A
#
# COMPACT_ATOMS: atom_id res chain seq x y z
N MET A 1 18.02 -30.45 50.73
CA MET A 1 16.92 -30.05 51.63
C MET A 1 15.84 -29.33 50.82
N ARG A 2 14.63 -29.92 50.77
CA ARG A 2 13.49 -29.53 49.92
C ARG A 2 12.90 -28.19 50.36
N LYS A 3 12.61 -27.30 49.40
CA LYS A 3 11.88 -26.02 49.56
C LYS A 3 10.41 -26.28 49.96
N PRO A 4 10.01 -26.17 51.25
CA PRO A 4 8.63 -26.42 51.67
C PRO A 4 7.72 -25.21 51.35
N ARG A 5 8.32 -24.04 51.15
CA ARG A 5 7.62 -22.76 50.95
C ARG A 5 6.86 -22.70 49.61
N ALA A 6 7.37 -23.33 48.56
CA ALA A 6 6.71 -23.33 47.25
C ALA A 6 5.43 -24.18 47.22
N ARG A 7 5.38 -25.28 47.98
CA ARG A 7 4.18 -26.13 48.09
C ARG A 7 3.11 -25.50 48.97
N LEU A 8 3.50 -24.81 50.03
CA LEU A 8 2.57 -24.11 50.91
C LEU A 8 1.88 -22.93 50.20
N ILE A 9 2.63 -22.17 49.38
CA ILE A 9 2.07 -21.08 48.59
C ILE A 9 1.11 -21.61 47.51
N LEU A 10 1.44 -22.73 46.86
CA LEU A 10 0.57 -23.35 45.86
C LEU A 10 -0.72 -23.92 46.48
N LEU A 11 -0.64 -24.52 47.66
CA LEU A 11 -1.81 -25.05 48.38
C LEU A 11 -2.71 -23.94 48.94
N LEU A 12 -2.13 -22.84 49.43
CA LEU A 12 -2.90 -21.65 49.85
C LEU A 12 -3.57 -20.95 48.67
N ALA A 13 -2.91 -20.89 47.50
CA ALA A 13 -3.51 -20.36 46.28
C ALA A 13 -4.66 -21.23 45.75
N LEU A 14 -4.56 -22.56 45.86
CA LEU A 14 -5.64 -23.48 45.50
C LEU A 14 -6.81 -23.44 46.49
N ALA A 15 -6.54 -23.28 47.79
CA ALA A 15 -7.58 -23.11 48.81
C ALA A 15 -8.35 -21.78 48.65
N ALA A 16 -7.66 -20.70 48.29
CA ALA A 16 -8.28 -19.41 47.99
C ALA A 16 -9.19 -19.47 46.74
N LEU A 17 -8.86 -20.32 45.74
CA LEU A 17 -9.75 -20.58 44.60
C LEU A 17 -10.98 -21.44 44.96
N ALA A 18 -10.90 -22.28 46.00
CA ALA A 18 -12.00 -23.14 46.41
C ALA A 18 -13.05 -22.45 47.31
N LEU A 19 -12.64 -21.41 48.04
CA LEU A 19 -13.50 -20.64 48.97
C LEU A 19 -14.21 -19.45 48.30
N GLY A 20 -13.80 -19.07 47.09
CA GLY A 20 -14.46 -18.04 46.27
C GLY A 20 -15.61 -18.60 45.43
N ARG A 21 -16.62 -19.25 46.04
CA ARG A 21 -17.88 -19.53 45.35
C ARG A 21 -18.81 -18.33 45.59
N PRO A 22 -19.04 -17.44 44.60
CA PRO A 22 -20.06 -16.41 44.76
C PRO A 22 -21.40 -17.11 45.00
N GLY A 23 -22.08 -16.75 46.09
CA GLY A 23 -23.42 -17.23 46.38
C GLY A 23 -24.31 -17.01 45.17
N GLY A 24 -24.98 -18.07 44.73
CA GLY A 24 -25.90 -18.02 43.60
C GLY A 24 -27.05 -17.07 43.94
N VAL A 25 -27.03 -15.89 43.33
CA VAL A 25 -28.20 -15.02 43.27
C VAL A 25 -29.26 -15.80 42.49
N PRO A 26 -30.52 -15.88 42.94
CA PRO A 26 -31.59 -16.48 42.14
C PRO A 26 -31.68 -15.68 40.83
N TRP A 27 -31.35 -16.31 39.71
CA TRP A 27 -31.50 -15.70 38.40
C TRP A 27 -33.00 -15.57 38.13
N ALA A 28 -33.59 -14.41 38.48
CA ALA A 28 -34.88 -14.03 37.94
C ALA A 28 -34.74 -14.05 36.42
N GLU A 29 -35.68 -14.69 35.70
CA GLU A 29 -35.64 -14.68 34.24
C GLU A 29 -35.57 -13.22 33.78
N PRO A 30 -34.58 -12.85 32.94
CA PRO A 30 -34.45 -11.49 32.47
C PRO A 30 -35.76 -11.08 31.81
N ALA A 31 -36.22 -9.88 32.14
CA ALA A 31 -37.46 -9.34 31.62
C ALA A 31 -37.45 -9.44 30.09
N LEU A 32 -38.61 -9.67 29.48
CA LEU A 32 -38.72 -9.84 28.02
C LEU A 32 -38.00 -8.72 27.26
N ASP A 33 -38.08 -7.49 27.75
CA ASP A 33 -37.44 -6.33 27.14
C ASP A 33 -35.90 -6.36 27.24
N ASP A 34 -35.34 -6.91 28.32
CA ASP A 34 -33.89 -7.10 28.45
C ASP A 34 -33.40 -8.17 27.48
N ARG A 35 -34.16 -9.27 27.32
CA ARG A 35 -33.87 -10.31 26.32
C ARG A 35 -33.96 -9.76 24.90
N VAL A 36 -34.96 -8.93 24.61
CA VAL A 36 -35.09 -8.24 23.32
C VAL A 36 -33.88 -7.34 23.09
N ARG A 37 -33.47 -6.56 24.09
CA ARG A 37 -32.32 -5.67 24.00
C ARG A 37 -31.02 -6.44 23.78
N GLU A 38 -30.79 -7.53 24.50
CA GLU A 38 -29.60 -8.36 24.36
C GLU A 38 -29.45 -8.90 22.93
N ILE A 39 -30.52 -9.49 22.38
CA ILE A 39 -30.51 -10.02 21.02
C ILE A 39 -30.36 -8.88 20.00
N ALA A 40 -31.08 -7.77 20.19
CA ALA A 40 -31.00 -6.62 19.30
C ALA A 40 -29.60 -5.98 19.29
N SER A 41 -28.90 -5.94 20.43
CA SER A 41 -27.53 -5.44 20.52
C SER A 41 -26.51 -6.38 19.86
N GLY A 42 -26.84 -7.66 19.65
CA GLY A 42 -26.05 -8.61 18.86
C GLY A 42 -26.25 -8.49 17.34
N LEU A 43 -27.28 -7.76 16.90
CA LEU A 43 -27.64 -7.55 15.51
C LEU A 43 -27.25 -6.15 15.04
N ARG A 44 -26.81 -6.04 13.79
CA ARG A 44 -26.41 -4.79 13.16
C ARG A 44 -27.59 -4.07 12.53
N CYS A 45 -27.67 -2.74 12.65
CA CYS A 45 -28.66 -1.96 11.89
C CYS A 45 -28.20 -1.80 10.43
N PRO A 46 -28.97 -2.26 9.42
CA PRO A 46 -28.56 -2.14 8.01
C PRO A 46 -28.55 -0.72 7.45
N VAL A 47 -29.31 0.19 8.06
CA VAL A 47 -29.53 1.56 7.56
C VAL A 47 -28.82 2.62 8.42
N CYS A 48 -28.09 2.20 9.45
CA CYS A 48 -27.47 3.10 10.42
C CYS A 48 -25.96 2.97 10.36
N GLN A 49 -25.27 4.09 10.50
CA GLN A 49 -23.81 4.10 10.56
C GLN A 49 -23.33 3.49 11.88
N ASN A 50 -22.89 2.24 11.83
CA ASN A 50 -22.14 1.56 12.88
C ASN A 50 -22.86 1.38 14.24
N LEU A 51 -24.20 1.30 14.23
CA LEU A 51 -25.01 1.03 15.41
C LEU A 51 -25.63 -0.38 15.38
N SER A 52 -25.83 -0.96 16.56
CA SER A 52 -26.63 -2.17 16.73
C SER A 52 -28.12 -1.87 16.54
N VAL A 53 -28.94 -2.91 16.32
CA VAL A 53 -30.40 -2.78 16.33
C VAL A 53 -30.90 -2.38 17.73
N GLY A 54 -30.17 -2.77 18.78
CA GLY A 54 -30.44 -2.39 20.16
C GLY A 54 -30.33 -0.89 20.40
N ASP A 55 -29.28 -0.26 19.86
CA ASP A 55 -28.91 1.14 20.13
C ASP A 55 -29.43 2.13 19.08
N SER A 56 -29.86 1.63 17.92
CA SER A 56 -30.29 2.48 16.82
C SER A 56 -31.67 3.11 17.04
N PRO A 57 -31.82 4.42 16.73
CA PRO A 57 -33.12 5.10 16.75
C PRO A 57 -33.95 4.90 15.46
N SER A 58 -33.39 4.26 14.43
CA SER A 58 -34.06 4.17 13.11
C SER A 58 -35.39 3.41 13.15
N GLN A 59 -36.31 3.77 12.24
CA GLN A 59 -37.59 3.08 12.09
C GLN A 59 -37.41 1.58 11.82
N LEU A 60 -36.41 1.20 11.03
CA LEU A 60 -36.09 -0.21 10.76
C LEU A 60 -35.63 -0.94 12.03
N ALA A 61 -34.78 -0.35 12.86
CA ALA A 61 -34.36 -0.95 14.10
C ALA A 61 -35.52 -1.12 15.10
N GLN A 62 -36.48 -0.19 15.11
CA GLN A 62 -37.72 -0.32 15.90
C GLN A 62 -38.56 -1.51 15.41
N GLN A 63 -38.73 -1.67 14.10
CA GLN A 63 -39.43 -2.82 13.51
C GLN A 63 -38.72 -4.15 13.81
N MET A 64 -37.39 -4.20 13.71
CA MET A 64 -36.62 -5.40 14.03
C MET A 64 -36.76 -5.79 15.51
N ARG A 65 -36.73 -4.83 16.44
CA ARG A 65 -37.01 -5.08 17.88
C ARG A 65 -38.42 -5.62 18.11
N ALA A 66 -39.41 -5.13 17.38
CA ALA A 66 -40.77 -5.66 17.45
C ALA A 66 -40.84 -7.13 16.99
N VAL A 67 -40.13 -7.49 15.92
CA VAL A 67 -40.03 -8.88 15.44
C VAL A 67 -39.30 -9.78 16.44
N ILE A 68 -38.20 -9.31 17.04
CA ILE A 68 -37.49 -10.05 18.09
C ILE A 68 -38.42 -10.33 19.27
N ARG A 69 -39.17 -9.31 19.73
CA ARG A 69 -40.14 -9.46 20.81
C ARG A 69 -41.21 -10.48 20.47
N ALA A 70 -41.80 -10.41 19.27
CA ALA A 70 -42.82 -11.36 18.84
C ALA A 70 -42.31 -12.81 18.80
N ARG A 71 -41.08 -13.02 18.34
CA ARG A 71 -40.45 -14.35 18.29
C ARG A 71 -40.07 -14.89 19.66
N LEU A 72 -39.61 -14.03 20.57
CA LEU A 72 -39.37 -14.42 21.97
C LEU A 72 -40.66 -14.85 22.67
N VAL A 73 -41.76 -14.13 22.43
CA VAL A 73 -43.09 -14.52 22.95
C VAL A 73 -43.57 -15.84 22.32
N ALA A 74 -43.23 -16.10 21.05
CA ALA A 74 -43.50 -17.36 20.38
C ALA A 74 -42.63 -18.54 20.87
N GLY A 75 -41.67 -18.31 21.78
CA GLY A 75 -40.81 -19.35 22.35
C GLY A 75 -39.54 -19.63 21.54
N ASP A 76 -39.19 -18.82 20.54
CA ASP A 76 -37.96 -18.98 19.77
C ASP A 76 -36.72 -18.75 20.65
N SER A 77 -35.71 -19.60 20.46
CA SER A 77 -34.37 -19.42 21.04
C SER A 77 -33.59 -18.29 20.35
N ARG A 78 -32.55 -17.79 21.02
CA ARG A 78 -31.65 -16.77 20.46
C ARG A 78 -31.08 -17.17 19.11
N GLU A 79 -30.61 -18.41 19.00
CA GLU A 79 -29.99 -18.93 17.78
C GLU A 79 -31.00 -19.01 16.63
N GLN A 80 -32.26 -19.33 16.91
CA GLN A 80 -33.35 -19.35 15.92
C GLN A 80 -33.70 -17.94 15.47
N ILE A 81 -33.75 -16.97 16.39
CA ILE A 81 -34.00 -15.55 16.06
C ILE A 81 -32.84 -15.00 15.22
N GLU A 82 -31.59 -15.26 15.61
CA GLU A 82 -30.41 -14.89 14.83
C GLU A 82 -30.42 -15.57 13.46
N ALA A 83 -30.75 -16.86 13.37
CA ALA A 83 -30.87 -17.58 12.10
C ALA A 83 -31.96 -17.00 11.20
N TYR A 84 -33.08 -16.54 11.77
CA TYR A 84 -34.13 -15.84 11.02
C TYR A 84 -33.59 -14.56 10.39
N PHE A 85 -32.89 -13.72 11.15
CA PHE A 85 -32.30 -12.50 10.60
C PHE A 85 -31.17 -12.80 9.60
N VAL A 86 -30.36 -13.82 9.85
CA VAL A 86 -29.32 -14.28 8.90
C VAL A 86 -29.94 -14.78 7.59
N SER A 87 -31.09 -15.47 7.63
CA SER A 87 -31.77 -15.93 6.41
C SER A 87 -32.29 -14.79 5.52
N LYS A 88 -32.53 -13.61 6.12
CA LYS A 88 -33.06 -12.43 5.42
C LYS A 88 -31.97 -11.43 5.01
N TYR A 89 -30.93 -11.28 5.84
CA TYR A 89 -29.92 -10.24 5.70
C TYR A 89 -28.49 -10.79 5.51
N GLY A 90 -28.28 -12.11 5.59
CA GLY A 90 -26.97 -12.76 5.54
C GLY A 90 -26.23 -12.76 6.90
N GLU A 91 -25.08 -13.45 6.98
CA GLU A 91 -24.32 -13.59 8.24
C GLU A 91 -23.75 -12.26 8.76
N TRP A 92 -23.62 -11.25 7.89
CA TRP A 92 -23.12 -9.92 8.25
C TRP A 92 -24.01 -9.16 9.26
N ILE A 93 -25.29 -9.57 9.37
CA ILE A 93 -26.21 -8.96 10.34
C ILE A 93 -25.78 -9.23 11.77
N LEU A 94 -24.97 -10.28 12.01
CA LEU A 94 -24.40 -10.56 13.32
C LEU A 94 -23.19 -9.65 13.54
N LEU A 95 -23.18 -8.92 14.66
CA LEU A 95 -22.03 -8.09 15.05
C LEU A 95 -20.79 -8.94 15.38
N SER A 96 -20.98 -10.20 15.75
CA SER A 96 -19.90 -11.17 15.96
C SER A 96 -20.05 -12.37 15.01
N PRO A 97 -19.02 -12.71 14.22
CA PRO A 97 -19.08 -13.87 13.32
C PRO A 97 -19.19 -15.17 14.12
N ARG A 98 -19.91 -16.16 13.58
CA ARG A 98 -20.10 -17.46 14.25
C ARG A 98 -18.77 -18.15 14.46
N ARG A 99 -18.55 -18.75 15.64
CA ARG A 99 -17.32 -19.50 15.97
C ARG A 99 -17.29 -20.91 15.35
N ARG A 100 -17.56 -21.03 14.06
CA ARG A 100 -17.56 -22.31 13.32
C ARG A 100 -16.92 -22.11 11.93
N GLY A 101 -16.34 -23.17 11.38
CA GLY A 101 -15.70 -23.13 10.04
C GLY A 101 -14.48 -22.18 9.97
N LEU A 102 -14.36 -21.45 8.86
CA LEU A 102 -13.25 -20.53 8.58
C LEU A 102 -13.13 -19.38 9.59
N ASN A 103 -14.24 -18.96 10.20
CA ASN A 103 -14.26 -17.89 11.21
C ASN A 103 -13.44 -18.23 12.46
N LEU A 104 -13.19 -19.53 12.74
CA LEU A 104 -12.35 -19.96 13.85
C LEU A 104 -10.90 -19.48 13.71
N LEU A 105 -10.42 -19.28 12.48
CA LEU A 105 -9.07 -18.81 12.20
C LEU A 105 -8.81 -17.41 12.77
N LEU A 106 -9.84 -16.57 12.84
CA LEU A 106 -9.75 -15.22 13.41
C LEU A 106 -9.48 -15.25 14.92
N TRP A 107 -10.02 -16.26 15.63
CA TRP A 107 -9.88 -16.40 17.08
C TRP A 107 -8.60 -17.16 17.46
N VAL A 108 -8.29 -18.24 16.74
CA VAL A 108 -7.16 -19.13 17.07
C VAL A 108 -5.86 -18.71 16.39
N GLY A 109 -5.94 -18.08 15.22
CA GLY A 109 -4.80 -17.69 14.38
C GLY A 109 -3.75 -16.84 15.11
N PRO A 110 -4.13 -15.75 15.82
CA PRO A 110 -3.17 -14.92 16.56
C PRO A 110 -2.40 -15.70 17.63
N LEU A 111 -3.08 -16.60 18.37
CA LEU A 111 -2.46 -17.43 19.40
C LEU A 111 -1.51 -18.47 18.79
N ALA A 112 -1.92 -19.09 17.67
CA ALA A 112 -1.10 -20.06 16.95
C ALA A 112 0.17 -19.41 16.36
N ALA A 113 0.05 -18.22 15.76
CA ALA A 113 1.17 -17.47 15.21
C ALA A 113 2.16 -17.04 16.31
N ALA A 114 1.66 -16.57 17.45
CA ALA A 114 2.49 -16.22 18.59
C ALA A 114 3.28 -17.44 19.13
N ALA A 115 2.60 -18.58 19.28
CA ALA A 115 3.25 -19.83 19.71
C ALA A 115 4.34 -20.29 18.73
N LEU A 116 4.07 -20.21 17.42
CA LEU A 116 5.03 -20.55 16.38
C LEU A 116 6.25 -19.62 16.39
N GLY A 117 6.03 -18.32 16.55
CA GLY A 117 7.11 -17.33 16.67
C GLY A 117 8.01 -17.60 17.88
N LEU A 118 7.41 -17.88 19.04
CA LEU A 118 8.13 -18.21 20.27
C LEU A 118 8.96 -19.50 20.11
N PHE A 119 8.38 -20.52 19.46
CA PHE A 119 9.05 -21.77 19.14
C PHE A 119 10.26 -21.57 18.23
N LEU A 120 10.11 -20.82 17.13
CA LEU A 120 11.19 -20.55 16.18
C LEU A 120 12.31 -19.72 16.82
N ALA A 121 11.96 -18.72 17.63
CA ALA A 121 12.93 -17.93 18.38
C ALA A 121 13.72 -18.80 19.36
N ALA A 122 13.04 -19.64 20.15
CA ALA A 122 13.68 -20.56 21.09
C ALA A 122 14.60 -21.58 20.37
N HIS A 123 14.17 -22.09 19.21
CA HIS A 123 14.96 -22.99 18.38
C HIS A 123 16.22 -22.27 17.83
N TYR A 124 16.07 -21.04 17.35
CA TYR A 124 17.18 -20.28 16.80
C TYR A 124 18.21 -19.92 17.88
N VAL A 125 17.74 -19.44 19.04
CA VAL A 125 18.59 -19.15 20.21
C VAL A 125 19.33 -20.41 20.67
N ARG A 126 18.65 -21.56 20.78
CA ARG A 126 19.30 -22.84 21.11
C ARG A 126 20.37 -23.26 20.10
N ARG A 127 20.17 -22.97 18.81
CA ARG A 127 21.17 -23.27 17.77
C ARG A 127 22.36 -22.33 17.84
N TRP A 128 22.16 -21.09 18.28
CA TRP A 128 23.23 -20.08 18.42
C TRP A 128 24.04 -20.25 19.70
N THR A 129 23.41 -20.64 20.81
CA THR A 129 24.10 -20.92 22.07
C THR A 129 24.82 -22.26 22.05
N ARG A 130 24.44 -23.18 21.15
CA ARG A 130 25.20 -24.42 20.85
C ARG A 130 26.29 -24.23 19.81
N ARG A 131 26.98 -23.08 19.78
CA ARG A 131 28.32 -23.04 19.17
C ARG A 131 29.21 -23.99 19.98
N PRO A 132 29.88 -24.98 19.36
CA PRO A 132 30.86 -25.78 20.08
C PRO A 132 31.93 -24.82 20.60
N ALA A 133 32.07 -24.75 21.92
CA ALA A 133 33.20 -24.10 22.53
C ALA A 133 34.48 -24.81 22.07
N GLY A 134 35.43 -24.04 21.53
CA GLY A 134 36.82 -24.45 21.38
C GLY A 134 37.19 -25.22 20.11
N THR A 135 37.51 -24.49 19.05
CA THR A 135 38.77 -24.81 18.34
C THR A 135 39.87 -24.03 19.05
N VAL A 136 40.64 -24.70 19.90
CA VAL A 136 41.91 -24.17 20.42
C VAL A 136 42.75 -23.78 19.19
N ARG A 137 42.91 -22.47 18.98
CA ARG A 137 43.85 -21.93 18.01
C ARG A 137 45.23 -22.29 18.55
N ARG A 138 45.99 -23.09 17.79
CA ARG A 138 47.35 -23.54 18.13
C ARG A 138 48.13 -22.37 18.74
N ALA A 139 48.75 -22.57 19.90
CA ALA A 139 49.57 -21.56 20.54
C ALA A 139 50.62 -21.04 19.53
N PRO A 140 50.86 -19.72 19.45
CA PRO A 140 51.88 -19.17 18.57
C PRO A 140 53.24 -19.82 18.88
N GLU A 141 54.05 -20.06 17.86
CA GLU A 141 55.39 -20.63 18.03
C GLU A 141 56.24 -19.68 18.90
N PRO A 142 56.93 -20.16 19.95
CA PRO A 142 57.56 -19.30 20.96
C PRO A 142 58.62 -18.37 20.34
N ALA A 143 59.26 -18.79 19.26
CA ALA A 143 60.23 -17.98 18.52
C ALA A 143 59.62 -16.69 17.92
N LEU A 144 58.36 -16.74 17.47
CA LEU A 144 57.68 -15.56 16.92
C LEU A 144 57.26 -14.59 18.02
N LEU A 145 56.86 -15.09 19.19
CA LEU A 145 56.53 -14.25 20.34
C LEU A 145 57.76 -13.52 20.88
N GLU A 146 58.90 -14.20 20.98
CA GLU A 146 60.16 -13.57 21.37
C GLU A 146 60.60 -12.49 20.37
N ARG A 147 60.36 -12.71 19.07
CA ARG A 147 60.62 -11.69 18.05
C ARG A 147 59.70 -10.48 18.16
N VAL A 148 58.42 -10.66 18.46
CA VAL A 148 57.48 -9.55 18.77
C VAL A 148 58.01 -8.73 19.95
N ARG A 149 58.43 -9.41 21.03
CA ARG A 149 58.95 -8.75 22.24
C ARG A 149 60.25 -7.99 21.96
N ALA A 150 61.17 -8.58 21.18
CA ALA A 150 62.41 -7.95 20.79
C ALA A 150 62.17 -6.71 19.89
N GLU A 151 61.29 -6.80 18.89
CA GLU A 151 60.92 -5.67 18.03
C GLU A 151 60.18 -4.55 18.80
N LEU A 152 59.46 -4.89 19.87
CA LEU A 152 58.83 -3.91 20.77
C LEU A 152 59.81 -3.21 21.69
N ALA A 153 60.85 -3.93 22.15
CA ALA A 153 61.89 -3.40 23.04
C ALA A 153 62.91 -2.51 22.30
N ASP A 154 63.04 -2.66 20.99
CA ASP A 154 63.88 -1.78 20.17
C ASP A 154 63.25 -0.38 20.05
N GLU A 155 63.84 0.59 20.76
CA GLU A 155 63.41 1.98 20.72
C GLU A 155 63.64 2.65 19.36
N THR A 156 64.52 2.12 18.51
CA THR A 156 64.83 2.66 17.18
C THR A 156 63.87 2.18 16.09
N ALA A 157 62.98 1.25 16.41
CA ALA A 157 61.98 0.73 15.47
C ALA A 157 61.06 1.87 14.95
N PRO A 158 60.78 1.93 13.63
CA PRO A 158 60.08 3.06 13.01
C PRO A 158 58.70 3.29 13.66
N ARG A 159 58.53 4.48 14.24
CA ARG A 159 57.37 4.85 15.08
C ARG A 159 56.25 5.57 14.32
N SER A 160 56.44 5.88 13.03
CA SER A 160 55.53 6.79 12.31
C SER A 160 54.72 6.14 11.17
N PRO A 161 53.46 6.57 10.95
CA PRO A 161 52.58 6.14 9.86
C PRO A 161 53.05 6.50 8.44
N GLU A 162 54.13 7.27 8.26
CA GLU A 162 54.54 7.80 6.95
C GLU A 162 55.04 6.74 5.97
N LEU A 163 55.43 5.56 6.46
CA LEU A 163 55.75 4.39 5.63
C LEU A 163 54.52 3.57 5.16
N LEU A 164 53.29 4.01 5.47
CA LEU A 164 52.06 3.24 5.19
C LEU A 164 51.56 3.30 3.73
N ARG A 165 52.10 4.18 2.87
CA ARG A 165 51.59 4.31 1.49
C ARG A 165 51.81 3.02 0.68
N ASP A 166 52.94 2.35 0.91
CA ASP A 166 53.32 1.12 0.20
C ASP A 166 53.33 -0.13 1.11
N ALA A 167 52.85 0.00 2.35
CA ALA A 167 52.86 -1.09 3.34
C ALA A 167 51.78 -2.16 3.06
N SER A 168 52.21 -3.42 3.08
CA SER A 168 51.31 -4.58 3.01
C SER A 168 50.25 -4.55 4.13
N PRO A 169 49.05 -5.12 3.91
CA PRO A 169 48.04 -5.24 4.96
C PRO A 169 48.58 -5.86 6.26
N ALA A 170 49.47 -6.85 6.15
CA ALA A 170 50.13 -7.48 7.30
C ALA A 170 51.02 -6.48 8.07
N GLN A 171 51.84 -5.68 7.38
CA GLN A 171 52.66 -4.63 8.01
C GLN A 171 51.81 -3.59 8.74
N ARG A 172 50.66 -3.20 8.18
CA ARG A 172 49.75 -2.23 8.82
C ARG A 172 49.13 -2.77 10.10
N GLU A 173 48.75 -4.05 10.09
CA GLU A 173 48.21 -4.71 11.28
C GLU A 173 49.28 -4.87 12.37
N ILE A 174 50.53 -5.22 12.01
CA ILE A 174 51.65 -5.30 12.96
C ILE A 174 51.86 -3.95 13.67
N LEU A 175 51.95 -2.85 12.90
CA LEU A 175 52.18 -1.52 13.48
C LEU A 175 51.07 -1.11 14.46
N ARG A 176 49.80 -1.38 14.12
CA ARG A 176 48.67 -1.13 15.02
C ARG A 176 48.74 -1.95 16.30
N LEU A 177 49.10 -3.23 16.19
CA LEU A 177 49.20 -4.13 17.33
C LEU A 177 50.37 -3.75 18.24
N TYR A 178 51.48 -3.27 17.67
CA TYR A 178 52.61 -2.79 18.45
C TYR A 178 52.27 -1.51 19.21
N GLU A 179 51.53 -0.59 18.59
CA GLU A 179 51.06 0.60 19.27
C GLU A 179 50.11 0.25 20.42
N ALA A 180 49.14 -0.63 20.17
CA ALA A 180 48.23 -1.12 21.20
C ALA A 180 48.98 -1.79 22.38
N LEU A 181 50.04 -2.56 22.11
CA LEU A 181 50.87 -3.18 23.15
C LEU A 181 51.64 -2.13 23.98
N ARG A 182 52.12 -1.05 23.35
CA ARG A 182 52.80 0.05 24.04
C ARG A 182 51.84 0.88 24.88
N GLU A 183 50.67 1.21 24.35
CA GLU A 183 49.59 1.88 25.09
C GLU A 183 49.14 1.02 26.29
N LEU A 184 48.95 -0.28 26.08
CA LEU A 184 48.59 -1.22 27.15
C LEU A 184 49.66 -1.26 28.25
N ALA A 185 50.95 -1.29 27.88
CA ALA A 185 52.06 -1.25 28.84
C ALA A 185 52.18 0.11 29.55
N PHE A 186 51.79 1.21 28.90
CA PHE A 186 51.69 2.52 29.53
C PHE A 186 50.55 2.58 30.53
N ASP A 187 49.35 2.11 30.17
CA ASP A 187 48.17 2.11 31.02
C ASP A 187 48.35 1.23 32.27
N HIS A 188 49.02 0.09 32.13
CA HIS A 188 49.40 -0.74 33.29
C HIS A 188 50.39 -0.02 34.21
N ARG A 189 51.44 0.61 33.67
CA ARG A 189 52.37 1.43 34.48
C ARG A 189 51.70 2.64 35.15
N ALA A 190 50.66 3.18 34.52
CA ALA A 190 49.82 4.24 35.07
C ALA A 190 48.78 3.74 36.09
N GLY A 191 48.72 2.42 36.36
CA GLY A 191 47.82 1.80 37.34
C GLY A 191 46.36 1.67 36.89
N LYS A 192 46.06 1.85 35.58
CA LYS A 192 44.69 1.76 35.05
C LYS A 192 44.20 0.33 34.85
N LEU A 193 45.11 -0.65 34.85
CA LEU A 193 44.83 -2.05 34.59
C LEU A 193 45.43 -2.92 35.70
N SER A 194 44.70 -3.97 36.09
CA SER A 194 45.24 -4.98 37.01
C SER A 194 46.32 -5.80 36.32
N ALA A 195 47.24 -6.40 37.10
CA ALA A 195 48.30 -7.24 36.54
C ALA A 195 47.74 -8.47 35.79
N GLU A 196 46.61 -9.02 36.26
CA GLU A 196 45.95 -10.18 35.64
C GLU A 196 45.31 -9.79 34.30
N ASP A 197 44.59 -8.67 34.24
CA ASP A 197 43.99 -8.16 33.00
C ASP A 197 45.05 -7.73 31.99
N TYR A 198 46.13 -7.11 32.47
CA TYR A 198 47.26 -6.72 31.63
C TYR A 198 47.91 -7.93 30.95
N GLU A 199 48.27 -8.97 31.72
CA GLU A 199 48.92 -10.16 31.15
C GLU A 199 47.99 -10.93 30.21
N ALA A 200 46.69 -11.00 30.51
CA ALA A 200 45.71 -11.63 29.62
C ALA A 200 45.57 -10.87 28.28
N MET A 201 45.42 -9.55 28.32
CA MET A 201 45.31 -8.72 27.11
C MET A 201 46.62 -8.68 26.33
N ARG A 202 47.76 -8.57 27.02
CA ARG A 202 49.10 -8.60 26.41
C ARG A 202 49.33 -9.91 25.67
N ALA A 203 49.02 -11.05 26.27
CA ALA A 203 49.16 -12.36 25.63
C ALA A 203 48.30 -12.48 24.36
N GLU A 204 47.08 -11.94 24.36
CA GLU A 204 46.21 -11.91 23.18
C GLU A 204 46.81 -11.05 22.05
N TYR A 205 47.27 -9.84 22.38
CA TYR A 205 47.85 -8.93 21.39
C TYR A 205 49.21 -9.42 20.86
N GLU A 206 50.08 -9.99 21.70
CA GLU A 206 51.34 -10.62 21.28
C GLU A 206 51.07 -11.80 20.34
N ALA A 207 50.07 -12.64 20.64
CA ALA A 207 49.69 -13.76 19.78
C ALA A 207 49.14 -13.31 18.41
N ARG A 208 48.37 -12.23 18.39
CA ARG A 208 47.89 -11.62 17.14
C ARG A 208 49.03 -11.01 16.33
N ALA A 209 49.97 -10.33 16.99
CA ALA A 209 51.13 -9.74 16.33
C ALA A 209 52.06 -10.81 15.73
N ALA A 210 52.29 -11.90 16.46
CA ALA A 210 53.05 -13.06 15.98
C ALA A 210 52.41 -13.69 14.73
N ALA A 211 51.08 -13.80 14.69
CA ALA A 211 50.37 -14.29 13.51
C ALA A 211 50.52 -13.35 12.30
N ALA A 212 50.46 -12.03 12.53
CA ALA A 212 50.64 -11.04 11.47
C ALA A 212 52.09 -11.00 10.94
N LEU A 213 53.09 -11.22 11.81
CA LEU A 213 54.49 -11.40 11.40
C LEU A 213 54.67 -12.62 10.50
N LEU A 214 54.06 -13.75 10.86
CA LEU A 214 54.12 -14.95 10.02
C LEU A 214 53.49 -14.69 8.65
N GLU A 215 52.34 -14.01 8.60
CA GLU A 215 51.68 -13.64 7.35
C GLU A 215 52.59 -12.76 6.48
N ARG A 216 53.19 -11.69 7.05
CA ARG A 216 54.16 -10.83 6.37
C ARG A 216 55.35 -11.62 5.82
N ASP A 217 55.94 -12.51 6.63
CA ASP A 217 57.09 -13.29 6.22
C ASP A 217 56.71 -14.26 5.09
N THR A 218 55.52 -14.85 5.12
CA THR A 218 55.04 -15.67 3.98
C THR A 218 54.79 -14.83 2.72
N GLU A 219 54.33 -13.59 2.84
CA GLU A 219 54.16 -12.68 1.71
C GLU A 219 55.52 -12.31 1.08
N ILE A 220 56.52 -12.00 1.91
CA ILE A 220 57.88 -11.71 1.45
C ILE A 220 58.50 -12.93 0.76
N GLN A 221 58.33 -14.13 1.31
CA GLN A 221 58.85 -15.35 0.70
C GLN A 221 58.15 -15.67 -0.64
N ARG A 222 56.83 -15.47 -0.73
CA ARG A 222 56.11 -15.61 -2.01
C ARG A 222 56.55 -14.57 -3.04
N ALA A 223 56.79 -13.33 -2.63
CA ALA A 223 57.28 -12.28 -3.53
C ALA A 223 58.68 -12.60 -4.06
N ARG A 224 59.59 -13.10 -3.20
CA ARG A 224 60.93 -13.56 -3.57
C ARG A 224 60.88 -14.79 -4.49
N ALA A 225 60.03 -15.77 -4.19
CA ALA A 225 59.83 -16.94 -5.03
C ALA A 225 59.20 -16.59 -6.40
N GLY A 226 58.28 -15.61 -6.43
CA GLY A 226 57.69 -15.09 -7.66
C GLY A 226 58.69 -14.30 -8.51
N ALA A 227 59.58 -13.52 -7.89
CA ALA A 227 60.66 -12.82 -8.59
C ALA A 227 61.75 -13.77 -9.11
N ALA A 228 62.02 -14.88 -8.41
CA ALA A 228 62.91 -15.95 -8.87
C ALA A 228 62.28 -16.76 -10.03
N ALA A 229 60.95 -16.88 -10.07
CA ALA A 229 60.21 -17.55 -11.14
C ALA A 229 59.99 -16.65 -12.38
N SER A 230 60.26 -15.35 -12.31
CA SER A 230 60.16 -14.41 -13.43
C SER A 230 61.51 -14.13 -14.11
N ARG A 231 62.22 -15.18 -14.51
CA ARG A 231 63.07 -15.15 -15.72
C ARG A 231 62.18 -15.53 -16.92
N PRO A 232 62.35 -14.90 -18.10
CA PRO A 232 61.26 -14.80 -19.05
C PRO A 232 61.14 -16.07 -19.88
N GLU A 233 60.02 -16.78 -19.73
CA GLU A 233 59.50 -17.60 -20.83
C GLU A 233 57.97 -17.44 -20.94
N SER A 234 57.61 -17.00 -22.14
CA SER A 234 56.32 -16.91 -22.83
C SER A 234 55.00 -17.30 -22.12
N ARG A 235 54.07 -16.33 -22.18
CA ARG A 235 52.65 -16.45 -22.59
C ARG A 235 51.87 -17.72 -22.16
N ALA A 236 50.86 -17.51 -21.32
CA ALA A 236 49.44 -17.48 -21.70
C ALA A 236 48.49 -17.94 -20.58
N ALA A 237 47.44 -17.13 -20.37
CA ALA A 237 46.08 -17.51 -19.98
C ALA A 237 45.84 -18.50 -18.82
N ARG A 238 45.22 -17.99 -17.73
CA ARG A 238 43.83 -18.33 -17.38
C ARG A 238 43.37 -17.56 -16.13
N ARG A 239 42.44 -16.62 -16.33
CA ARG A 239 41.60 -16.08 -15.25
C ARG A 239 40.58 -17.16 -14.84
N ARG A 240 40.57 -17.56 -13.57
CA ARG A 240 39.45 -18.30 -12.94
C ARG A 240 38.57 -17.32 -12.13
N PRO A 241 37.23 -17.47 -12.11
CA PRO A 241 36.38 -16.62 -11.29
C PRO A 241 36.39 -17.11 -9.83
N ARG A 242 36.57 -16.16 -8.89
CA ARG A 242 36.44 -16.40 -7.44
C ARG A 242 34.95 -16.57 -7.09
N ARG A 243 34.54 -17.75 -6.62
CA ARG A 243 33.26 -17.93 -5.90
C ARG A 243 33.40 -17.31 -4.50
N GLY A 244 32.69 -16.22 -4.26
CA GLY A 244 32.59 -15.60 -2.93
C GLY A 244 31.63 -16.37 -2.03
N ILE A 245 32.15 -16.99 -0.97
CA ILE A 245 31.35 -17.48 0.15
C ILE A 245 30.88 -16.24 0.93
N VAL A 246 29.57 -15.95 0.86
CA VAL A 246 28.97 -14.81 1.58
C VAL A 246 28.99 -15.11 3.07
N ARG A 247 29.94 -14.52 3.78
CA ARG A 247 30.06 -14.57 5.24
C ARG A 247 28.93 -13.70 5.84
N TRP A 248 27.86 -14.32 6.34
CA TRP A 248 26.75 -13.62 6.99
C TRP A 248 27.23 -13.01 8.30
N LYS A 249 27.37 -11.67 8.33
CA LYS A 249 27.68 -10.92 9.55
C LYS A 249 26.45 -10.93 10.50
N PRO A 250 26.64 -11.05 11.84
CA PRO A 250 25.54 -11.11 12.82
C PRO A 250 24.61 -9.88 12.78
N ALA A 251 25.09 -8.75 12.26
CA ALA A 251 24.27 -7.56 11.99
C ALA A 251 23.08 -7.83 11.05
N ARG A 252 23.21 -8.75 10.08
CA ARG A 252 22.11 -9.08 9.15
C ARG A 252 20.99 -9.88 9.81
N ALA A 253 21.30 -10.67 10.84
CA ALA A 253 20.29 -11.41 11.60
C ALA A 253 19.48 -10.47 12.52
N VAL A 254 20.14 -9.47 13.12
CA VAL A 254 19.47 -8.43 13.91
C VAL A 254 18.58 -7.57 13.02
N ILE A 255 19.08 -7.17 11.84
CA ILE A 255 18.28 -6.42 10.86
C ILE A 255 17.08 -7.26 10.38
N ALA A 256 17.25 -8.55 10.11
CA ALA A 256 16.14 -9.43 9.74
C ALA A 256 15.11 -9.58 10.87
N ALA A 257 15.53 -9.71 12.13
CA ALA A 257 14.63 -9.79 13.28
C ALA A 257 13.87 -8.48 13.51
N VAL A 258 14.53 -7.33 13.38
CA VAL A 258 13.89 -6.00 13.44
C VAL A 258 12.92 -5.82 12.28
N LEU A 259 13.28 -6.23 11.06
CA LEU A 259 12.39 -6.16 9.91
C LEU A 259 11.16 -7.05 10.08
N VAL A 260 11.29 -8.25 10.67
CA VAL A 260 10.15 -9.13 10.97
C VAL A 260 9.27 -8.53 12.07
N LEU A 261 9.86 -7.93 13.10
CA LEU A 261 9.11 -7.23 14.16
C LEU A 261 8.36 -6.01 13.60
N VAL A 262 9.04 -5.17 12.82
CA VAL A 262 8.46 -3.99 12.16
C VAL A 262 7.40 -4.43 11.16
N PHE A 263 7.62 -5.50 10.40
CA PHE A 263 6.61 -6.06 9.50
C PHE A 263 5.41 -6.62 10.28
N GLY A 264 5.63 -7.32 11.40
CA GLY A 264 4.55 -7.81 12.26
C GLY A 264 3.74 -6.69 12.92
N VAL A 265 4.41 -5.62 13.36
CA VAL A 265 3.77 -4.41 13.91
C VAL A 265 3.07 -3.64 12.80
N ALA A 266 3.66 -3.51 11.61
CA ALA A 266 3.05 -2.84 10.46
C ALA A 266 1.85 -3.63 9.94
N VAL A 267 1.92 -4.96 9.84
CA VAL A 267 0.79 -5.82 9.49
C VAL A 267 -0.26 -5.79 10.60
N GLY A 268 0.11 -5.81 11.88
CA GLY A 268 -0.82 -5.67 13.00
C GLY A 268 -1.50 -4.30 13.04
N PHE A 269 -0.77 -3.23 12.73
CA PHE A 269 -1.27 -1.87 12.62
C PHE A 269 -2.14 -1.70 11.36
N SER A 270 -1.74 -2.27 10.22
CA SER A 270 -2.54 -2.30 8.99
C SER A 270 -3.76 -3.20 9.10
N LEU A 271 -3.74 -4.26 9.93
CA LEU A 271 -4.91 -5.07 10.23
C LEU A 271 -5.85 -4.34 11.20
N THR A 272 -5.35 -3.60 12.18
CA THR A 272 -6.20 -2.79 13.07
C THR A 272 -6.76 -1.55 12.36
N GLN A 273 -5.99 -0.93 11.47
CA GLN A 273 -6.47 0.08 10.51
C GLN A 273 -7.43 -0.54 9.48
N GLY A 274 -7.17 -1.76 9.01
CA GLY A 274 -8.03 -2.52 8.09
C GLY A 274 -9.31 -3.08 8.71
N ILE A 275 -9.40 -3.10 10.05
CA ILE A 275 -10.61 -3.42 10.82
C ILE A 275 -11.40 -2.14 11.18
N ARG A 276 -10.84 -0.95 10.94
CA ARG A 276 -11.60 0.32 10.84
C ARG A 276 -11.48 0.93 9.44
N ALA A 277 -12.03 0.20 8.48
CA ALA A 277 -12.70 0.68 7.26
C ALA A 277 -12.79 -0.50 6.29
N ARG A 278 -13.63 -1.49 6.61
CA ARG A 278 -14.23 -2.31 5.56
C ARG A 278 -15.67 -1.83 5.46
N GLY A 279 -15.85 -0.84 4.59
CA GLY A 279 -17.09 -0.09 4.39
C GLY A 279 -18.26 -1.04 4.16
N SER A 280 -19.08 -1.20 5.18
CA SER A 280 -20.14 -2.18 5.21
C SER A 280 -21.44 -1.55 4.73
N ALA A 281 -21.79 -1.81 3.46
CA ALA A 281 -23.14 -1.80 2.87
C ALA A 281 -23.11 -1.98 1.35
N MET A 282 -21.95 -1.83 0.69
CA MET A 282 -21.92 -1.78 -0.77
C MET A 282 -21.32 -3.00 -1.48
N ASP A 283 -20.56 -3.85 -0.81
CA ASP A 283 -19.95 -5.03 -1.45
C ASP A 283 -20.95 -6.16 -1.79
N SER A 284 -22.23 -6.07 -1.41
CA SER A 284 -23.30 -6.93 -1.96
C SER A 284 -24.17 -6.24 -3.03
N ILE A 285 -23.91 -4.95 -3.28
CA ILE A 285 -24.45 -4.28 -4.46
C ILE A 285 -23.42 -4.42 -5.56
N THR A 286 -22.16 -4.02 -5.40
CA THR A 286 -21.18 -3.99 -6.49
C THR A 286 -20.60 -5.37 -6.87
N GLY A 287 -20.28 -6.24 -5.92
CA GLY A 287 -19.50 -7.45 -6.18
C GLY A 287 -20.17 -8.48 -7.10
N ASP A 288 -21.39 -8.89 -6.77
CA ASP A 288 -22.02 -10.04 -7.44
C ASP A 288 -22.50 -9.72 -8.86
N PHE A 289 -23.05 -8.51 -9.09
CA PHE A 289 -23.43 -8.12 -10.47
C PHE A 289 -22.20 -7.77 -11.31
N LEU A 290 -21.18 -7.08 -10.77
CA LEU A 290 -20.00 -6.71 -11.57
C LEU A 290 -19.16 -7.92 -11.96
N THR A 291 -19.09 -8.94 -11.09
CA THR A 291 -18.31 -10.16 -11.35
C THR A 291 -19.08 -11.25 -12.10
N GLY A 292 -20.40 -11.11 -12.27
CA GLY A 292 -21.24 -12.09 -12.96
C GLY A 292 -21.33 -13.44 -12.25
N THR A 293 -21.09 -13.48 -10.94
CA THR A 293 -21.02 -14.71 -10.12
C THR A 293 -22.37 -15.08 -9.48
N GLY A 294 -23.45 -14.40 -9.86
CA GLY A 294 -24.83 -14.74 -9.46
C GLY A 294 -25.27 -16.11 -9.99
N PRO A 295 -26.21 -16.79 -9.31
CA PRO A 295 -26.62 -18.14 -9.64
C PRO A 295 -27.34 -18.18 -11.00
N GLY A 296 -26.58 -18.50 -12.06
CA GLY A 296 -27.09 -18.74 -13.39
C GLY A 296 -27.76 -20.11 -13.50
N GLY A 297 -28.96 -20.14 -14.09
CA GLY A 297 -29.67 -21.35 -14.51
C GLY A 297 -30.17 -21.20 -15.94
N VAL A 298 -29.73 -22.09 -16.82
CA VAL A 298 -29.88 -22.03 -18.29
C VAL A 298 -31.17 -22.69 -18.78
N SER A 299 -31.75 -22.06 -19.83
CA SER A 299 -32.62 -22.57 -20.91
C SER A 299 -33.96 -23.24 -20.57
N THR A 300 -35.07 -22.51 -20.80
CA THR A 300 -36.21 -22.86 -21.72
C THR A 300 -37.17 -21.64 -21.90
N THR A 301 -36.66 -20.41 -22.08
CA THR A 301 -37.42 -19.19 -21.70
C THR A 301 -37.32 -17.98 -22.64
N VAL A 302 -36.85 -18.08 -23.89
CA VAL A 302 -36.47 -16.88 -24.68
C VAL A 302 -37.59 -15.84 -24.89
N SER A 303 -38.86 -16.23 -25.07
CA SER A 303 -39.97 -15.27 -25.24
C SER A 303 -40.50 -14.71 -23.90
N LEU A 304 -40.61 -15.55 -22.87
CA LEU A 304 -41.01 -15.16 -21.51
C LEU A 304 -39.93 -14.27 -20.86
N SER A 305 -38.67 -14.52 -21.19
CA SER A 305 -37.48 -13.78 -20.79
C SER A 305 -37.50 -12.35 -21.32
N ARG A 306 -37.77 -12.14 -22.61
CA ARG A 306 -37.80 -10.79 -23.21
C ARG A 306 -38.90 -9.92 -22.60
N ASN A 307 -40.11 -10.45 -22.44
CA ASN A 307 -41.21 -9.74 -21.77
C ASN A 307 -40.84 -9.41 -20.30
N THR A 308 -40.15 -10.32 -19.62
CA THR A 308 -39.65 -10.08 -18.26
C THR A 308 -38.60 -8.96 -18.21
N ILE A 309 -37.69 -8.88 -19.18
CA ILE A 309 -36.71 -7.80 -19.30
C ILE A 309 -37.42 -6.47 -19.55
N GLU A 310 -38.28 -6.39 -20.57
CA GLU A 310 -38.98 -5.15 -20.96
C GLU A 310 -39.83 -4.60 -19.81
N ARG A 311 -40.60 -5.46 -19.13
CA ARG A 311 -41.41 -5.08 -17.97
C ARG A 311 -40.57 -4.58 -16.81
N ASN A 312 -39.54 -5.33 -16.40
CA ASN A 312 -38.70 -4.91 -15.28
C ASN A 312 -37.90 -3.65 -15.62
N LEU A 313 -37.45 -3.47 -16.87
CA LEU A 313 -36.84 -2.22 -17.30
C LEU A 313 -37.82 -1.05 -17.18
N ALA A 314 -39.08 -1.22 -17.60
CA ALA A 314 -40.10 -0.18 -17.49
C ALA A 314 -40.44 0.16 -16.02
N GLU A 315 -40.67 -0.85 -15.18
CA GLU A 315 -40.95 -0.70 -13.75
C GLU A 315 -39.76 -0.07 -13.01
N GLY A 316 -38.54 -0.51 -13.32
CA GLY A 316 -37.30 0.03 -12.79
C GLY A 316 -37.08 1.49 -13.17
N ARG A 317 -37.34 1.86 -14.43
CA ARG A 317 -37.30 3.27 -14.88
C ARG A 317 -38.30 4.13 -14.13
N ALA A 318 -39.55 3.68 -14.04
CA ALA A 318 -40.59 4.42 -13.33
C ALA A 318 -40.25 4.58 -11.84
N ALA A 319 -39.67 3.56 -11.20
CA ALA A 319 -39.20 3.64 -9.82
C ALA A 319 -38.02 4.62 -9.67
N PHE A 320 -37.07 4.62 -10.61
CA PHE A 320 -35.95 5.54 -10.63
C PHE A 320 -36.41 7.00 -10.76
N GLU A 321 -37.36 7.28 -11.66
CA GLU A 321 -37.93 8.62 -11.86
C GLU A 321 -38.66 9.15 -10.61
N ARG A 322 -39.28 8.26 -9.83
CA ARG A 322 -39.89 8.61 -8.53
C ARG A 322 -38.89 8.78 -7.39
N GLY A 323 -37.61 8.51 -7.63
CA GLY A 323 -36.57 8.50 -6.60
C GLY A 323 -36.61 7.29 -5.66
N ASP A 324 -37.44 6.28 -5.95
CA ASP A 324 -37.43 5.00 -5.22
C ASP A 324 -36.31 4.11 -5.74
N PHE A 325 -35.07 4.49 -5.38
CA PHE A 325 -33.87 3.80 -5.81
C PHE A 325 -33.82 2.35 -5.32
N ARG A 326 -34.48 2.04 -4.20
CA ARG A 326 -34.53 0.67 -3.67
C ARG A 326 -35.34 -0.24 -4.59
N ALA A 327 -36.56 0.17 -4.97
CA ALA A 327 -37.37 -0.58 -5.91
C ALA A 327 -36.69 -0.66 -7.29
N ALA A 328 -36.13 0.45 -7.77
CA ALA A 328 -35.40 0.51 -9.03
C ALA A 328 -34.26 -0.50 -9.10
N ILE A 329 -33.42 -0.58 -8.06
CA ILE A 329 -32.33 -1.57 -7.96
C ILE A 329 -32.86 -3.00 -8.10
N GLY A 330 -33.99 -3.32 -7.45
CA GLY A 330 -34.58 -4.66 -7.51
C GLY A 330 -35.00 -5.07 -8.92
N HIS A 331 -35.66 -4.17 -9.64
CA HIS A 331 -36.07 -4.41 -11.03
C HIS A 331 -34.86 -4.54 -11.97
N PHE A 332 -33.88 -3.64 -11.87
CA PHE A 332 -32.68 -3.72 -12.72
C PHE A 332 -31.83 -4.96 -12.40
N LYS A 333 -31.73 -5.40 -11.14
CA LYS A 333 -31.09 -6.67 -10.80
C LYS A 333 -31.79 -7.86 -11.45
N SER A 334 -33.13 -7.87 -11.43
CA SER A 334 -33.92 -8.92 -12.08
C SER A 334 -33.69 -8.98 -13.60
N VAL A 335 -33.38 -7.84 -14.23
CA VAL A 335 -32.95 -7.80 -15.64
C VAL A 335 -31.56 -8.43 -15.79
N LEU A 336 -30.61 -8.10 -14.92
CA LEU A 336 -29.25 -8.63 -14.98
C LEU A 336 -29.14 -10.13 -14.63
N ASP A 337 -30.09 -10.66 -13.86
CA ASP A 337 -30.20 -12.11 -13.60
C ASP A 337 -30.52 -12.89 -14.88
N VAL A 338 -31.13 -12.23 -15.87
CA VAL A 338 -31.50 -12.80 -17.17
C VAL A 338 -30.46 -12.44 -18.23
N GLU A 339 -30.08 -11.16 -18.30
CA GLU A 339 -29.09 -10.63 -19.24
C GLU A 339 -28.02 -9.83 -18.48
N ALA A 340 -26.93 -10.52 -18.13
CA ALA A 340 -25.90 -10.00 -17.24
C ALA A 340 -25.23 -8.68 -17.68
N ASN A 341 -25.28 -8.35 -18.97
CA ASN A 341 -24.67 -7.15 -19.55
C ASN A 341 -25.72 -6.21 -20.19
N ASP A 342 -27.00 -6.28 -19.78
CA ASP A 342 -28.03 -5.37 -20.31
C ASP A 342 -27.60 -3.90 -20.14
N PRO A 343 -27.43 -3.15 -21.25
CA PRO A 343 -26.84 -1.82 -21.18
C PRO A 343 -27.71 -0.82 -20.41
N ALA A 344 -29.04 -0.94 -20.46
CA ALA A 344 -29.95 -0.02 -19.79
C ALA A 344 -29.92 -0.22 -18.27
N ALA A 345 -30.08 -1.46 -17.80
CA ALA A 345 -30.05 -1.81 -16.39
C ALA A 345 -28.72 -1.43 -15.74
N LEU A 346 -27.59 -1.73 -16.39
CA LEU A 346 -26.26 -1.32 -15.92
C LEU A 346 -26.11 0.21 -15.86
N SER A 347 -26.66 0.95 -16.84
CA SER A 347 -26.58 2.42 -16.86
C SER A 347 -27.34 3.05 -15.70
N TYR A 348 -28.57 2.58 -15.44
CA TYR A 348 -29.36 3.08 -14.32
C TYR A 348 -28.74 2.70 -12.98
N LEU A 349 -28.33 1.44 -12.79
CA LEU A 349 -27.65 1.02 -11.56
C LEU A 349 -26.37 1.82 -11.33
N GLY A 350 -25.57 2.06 -12.38
CA GLY A 350 -24.38 2.88 -12.28
C GLY A 350 -24.66 4.30 -11.83
N THR A 351 -25.74 4.90 -12.33
CA THR A 351 -26.18 6.24 -11.89
C THR A 351 -26.70 6.25 -10.45
N ILE A 352 -27.46 5.22 -10.04
CA ILE A 352 -27.93 5.07 -8.66
C ILE A 352 -26.72 4.97 -7.71
N LEU A 353 -25.71 4.18 -8.07
CA LEU A 353 -24.46 4.05 -7.30
C LEU A 353 -23.73 5.38 -7.20
N ALA A 354 -23.57 6.11 -8.31
CA ALA A 354 -22.92 7.41 -8.30
C ALA A 354 -23.62 8.41 -7.38
N ARG A 355 -24.96 8.47 -7.43
CA ARG A 355 -25.78 9.31 -6.53
C ARG A 355 -25.69 8.87 -5.07
N GLY A 356 -25.44 7.59 -4.82
CA GLY A 356 -25.13 7.05 -3.50
C GLY A 356 -23.74 7.42 -2.96
N GLY A 357 -22.94 8.22 -3.69
CA GLY A 357 -21.58 8.60 -3.31
C GLY A 357 -20.50 7.65 -3.85
N HIS A 358 -20.87 6.74 -4.75
CA HIS A 358 -20.02 5.66 -5.21
C HIS A 358 -19.73 5.80 -6.70
N ALA A 359 -19.23 6.98 -7.08
CA ALA A 359 -19.02 7.40 -8.46
C ALA A 359 -18.14 6.44 -9.26
N GLU A 360 -17.06 5.92 -8.68
CA GLU A 360 -16.16 4.97 -9.38
C GLU A 360 -16.86 3.66 -9.74
N ALA A 361 -17.58 3.06 -8.78
CA ALA A 361 -18.35 1.84 -9.03
C ALA A 361 -19.49 2.08 -10.02
N GLY A 362 -20.09 3.27 -9.97
CA GLY A 362 -21.10 3.70 -10.92
C GLY A 362 -20.56 3.79 -12.34
N LEU A 363 -19.40 4.41 -12.53
CA LEU A 363 -18.72 4.50 -13.81
C LEU A 363 -18.29 3.13 -14.33
N GLU A 364 -17.79 2.23 -13.47
CA GLU A 364 -17.42 0.88 -13.90
C GLU A 364 -18.64 0.08 -14.41
N ALA A 365 -19.80 0.21 -13.76
CA ALA A 365 -21.03 -0.41 -14.24
C ALA A 365 -21.46 0.13 -15.61
N ILE A 366 -21.38 1.45 -15.82
CA ILE A 366 -21.70 2.07 -17.11
C ILE A 366 -20.66 1.71 -18.18
N ASP A 367 -19.39 1.61 -17.81
CA ASP A 367 -18.32 1.19 -18.71
C ASP A 367 -18.49 -0.27 -19.13
N ARG A 368 -18.99 -1.13 -18.24
CA ARG A 368 -19.41 -2.48 -18.60
C ARG A 368 -20.56 -2.49 -19.60
N ALA A 369 -21.56 -1.61 -19.43
CA ALA A 369 -22.64 -1.43 -20.41
C ALA A 369 -22.07 -1.02 -21.79
N LEU A 370 -21.14 -0.08 -21.82
CA LEU A 370 -20.50 0.41 -23.04
C LEU A 370 -19.53 -0.61 -23.65
N ARG A 371 -18.95 -1.54 -22.88
CA ARG A 371 -18.20 -2.67 -23.45
C ARG A 371 -19.11 -3.63 -24.22
N ALA A 372 -20.33 -3.84 -23.75
CA ALA A 372 -21.32 -4.67 -24.43
C ALA A 372 -21.99 -3.95 -25.61
N ALA A 373 -22.31 -2.67 -25.45
CA ALA A 373 -22.92 -1.82 -26.46
C ALA A 373 -22.24 -0.43 -26.50
N PRO A 374 -21.14 -0.27 -27.27
CA PRO A 374 -20.31 0.94 -27.29
C PRO A 374 -21.04 2.24 -27.65
N GLU A 375 -22.11 2.12 -28.43
CA GLU A 375 -22.89 3.25 -28.92
C GLU A 375 -24.23 3.38 -28.17
N HIS A 376 -24.45 2.69 -27.05
CA HIS A 376 -25.73 2.73 -26.35
C HIS A 376 -26.07 4.16 -25.84
N PRO A 377 -27.13 4.81 -26.36
CA PRO A 377 -27.37 6.25 -26.12
C PRO A 377 -27.52 6.61 -24.64
N LEU A 378 -28.33 5.82 -23.91
CA LEU A 378 -28.57 6.03 -22.49
C LEU A 378 -27.28 5.85 -21.66
N ALA A 379 -26.41 4.91 -22.04
CA ALA A 379 -25.18 4.65 -21.29
C ALA A 379 -24.20 5.82 -21.42
N LEU A 380 -24.04 6.36 -22.64
CA LEU A 380 -23.25 7.57 -22.87
C LEU A 380 -23.85 8.77 -22.14
N TRP A 381 -25.17 8.95 -22.22
CA TRP A 381 -25.87 10.02 -21.51
C TRP A 381 -25.57 9.98 -20.02
N MET A 382 -25.81 8.81 -19.39
CA MET A 382 -25.66 8.62 -17.96
C MET A 382 -24.21 8.71 -17.51
N LYS A 383 -23.25 8.19 -18.29
CA LYS A 383 -21.82 8.36 -18.03
C LYS A 383 -21.43 9.84 -17.98
N GLY A 384 -21.90 10.63 -18.95
CA GLY A 384 -21.64 12.07 -18.96
C GLY A 384 -22.21 12.78 -17.73
N LEU A 385 -23.43 12.43 -17.30
CA LEU A 385 -24.01 12.98 -16.06
C LEU A 385 -23.19 12.62 -14.82
N VAL A 386 -22.80 11.35 -14.67
CA VAL A 386 -21.99 10.90 -13.53
C VAL A 386 -20.63 11.62 -13.51
N LEU A 387 -19.99 11.78 -14.67
CA LEU A 387 -18.75 12.54 -14.78
C LEU A 387 -18.96 14.02 -14.38
N ALA A 388 -20.02 14.67 -14.88
CA ALA A 388 -20.27 16.08 -14.62
C ALA A 388 -20.68 16.37 -13.17
N GLU A 389 -21.56 15.56 -12.59
CA GLU A 389 -22.18 15.80 -11.27
C GLU A 389 -21.35 15.20 -10.14
N ALA A 390 -21.01 13.91 -10.21
CA ALA A 390 -20.41 13.19 -9.09
C ALA A 390 -18.88 13.31 -9.07
N LYS A 391 -18.25 13.49 -10.23
CA LYS A 391 -16.79 13.61 -10.38
C LYS A 391 -16.31 15.04 -10.65
N GLU A 392 -17.24 15.98 -10.87
CA GLU A 392 -16.95 17.34 -11.34
C GLU A 392 -16.02 17.36 -12.58
N ASP A 393 -16.04 16.29 -13.38
CA ASP A 393 -15.29 16.12 -14.61
C ASP A 393 -16.08 16.56 -15.82
N HIS A 394 -16.28 17.88 -15.89
CA HIS A 394 -16.95 18.53 -17.02
C HIS A 394 -16.23 18.29 -18.35
N ALA A 395 -14.90 18.15 -18.34
CA ALA A 395 -14.12 17.89 -19.56
C ALA A 395 -14.37 16.46 -20.09
N GLY A 396 -14.36 15.46 -19.19
CA GLY A 396 -14.75 14.10 -19.53
C GLY A 396 -16.22 14.00 -19.97
N ALA A 397 -17.13 14.67 -19.26
CA ALA A 397 -18.55 14.68 -19.59
C ALA A 397 -18.84 15.22 -21.00
N ILE A 398 -18.21 16.33 -21.38
CA ILE A 398 -18.31 16.90 -22.74
C ILE A 398 -17.87 15.89 -23.80
N GLN A 399 -16.76 15.19 -23.60
CA GLN A 399 -16.28 14.21 -24.58
C GLN A 399 -17.28 13.09 -24.81
N VAL A 400 -17.91 12.60 -23.75
CA VAL A 400 -18.92 11.53 -23.82
C VAL A 400 -20.20 12.03 -24.49
N TRP A 401 -20.69 13.21 -24.12
CA TRP A 401 -21.90 13.79 -24.74
C TRP A 401 -21.69 14.23 -26.20
N GLU A 402 -20.50 14.70 -26.56
CA GLU A 402 -20.15 14.95 -27.97
C GLU A 402 -20.11 13.65 -28.78
N ALA A 403 -19.75 12.52 -28.17
CA ALA A 403 -19.85 11.21 -28.81
C ALA A 403 -21.31 10.79 -29.00
N LEU A 404 -22.17 11.05 -28.01
CA LEU A 404 -23.60 10.80 -28.09
C LEU A 404 -24.27 11.65 -29.18
N LEU A 405 -23.93 12.93 -29.30
CA LEU A 405 -24.46 13.84 -30.33
C LEU A 405 -24.07 13.48 -31.77
N ARG A 406 -23.09 12.59 -31.97
CA ARG A 406 -22.77 12.05 -33.31
C ARG A 406 -23.73 10.95 -33.76
N GLN A 407 -24.59 10.46 -32.88
CA GLN A 407 -25.54 9.39 -33.15
C GLN A 407 -26.90 9.96 -33.59
N PRO A 408 -27.73 9.16 -34.28
CA PRO A 408 -29.11 9.54 -34.57
C PRO A 408 -29.93 9.58 -33.27
N LEU A 409 -30.27 10.78 -32.81
CA LEU A 409 -31.10 11.03 -31.63
C LEU A 409 -32.40 11.73 -32.03
N ALA A 410 -33.44 11.58 -31.20
CA ALA A 410 -34.63 12.42 -31.32
C ALA A 410 -34.23 13.90 -31.12
N PRO A 411 -34.83 14.86 -31.85
CA PRO A 411 -34.47 16.28 -31.73
C PRO A 411 -34.49 16.81 -30.29
N SER A 412 -35.50 16.41 -29.51
CA SER A 412 -35.62 16.78 -28.09
C SER A 412 -34.45 16.31 -27.23
N ASP A 413 -33.94 15.11 -27.51
CA ASP A 413 -32.85 14.50 -26.76
C ASP A 413 -31.52 15.14 -27.18
N ALA A 414 -31.32 15.37 -28.48
CA ALA A 414 -30.17 16.10 -29.00
C ALA A 414 -30.07 17.51 -28.39
N ASP A 415 -31.19 18.25 -28.33
CA ASP A 415 -31.25 19.57 -27.71
C ASP A 415 -30.91 19.51 -26.21
N ALA A 416 -31.40 18.49 -25.51
CA ALA A 416 -31.10 18.30 -24.10
C ALA A 416 -29.62 17.97 -23.85
N VAL A 417 -29.00 17.10 -24.65
CA VAL A 417 -27.55 16.85 -24.58
C VAL A 417 -26.75 18.11 -24.94
N ALA A 418 -27.17 18.87 -25.94
CA ALA A 418 -26.50 20.11 -26.34
C ALA A 418 -26.52 21.17 -25.22
N ARG A 419 -27.63 21.26 -24.46
CA ARG A 419 -27.71 22.09 -23.26
C ARG A 419 -26.73 21.63 -22.18
N LEU A 420 -26.66 20.33 -21.90
CA LEU A 420 -25.70 19.76 -20.94
C LEU A 420 -24.25 20.06 -21.33
N VAL A 421 -23.90 19.92 -22.62
CA VAL A 421 -22.58 20.27 -23.15
C VAL A 421 -22.30 21.77 -22.97
N THR A 422 -23.28 22.63 -23.25
CA THR A 422 -23.14 24.09 -23.10
C THR A 422 -22.93 24.48 -21.64
N GLU A 423 -23.71 23.91 -20.72
CA GLU A 423 -23.55 24.14 -19.29
C GLU A 423 -22.17 23.69 -18.79
N ALA A 424 -21.75 22.47 -19.17
CA ALA A 424 -20.43 21.95 -18.79
C ALA A 424 -19.29 22.80 -19.36
N ARG A 425 -19.43 23.33 -20.60
CA ARG A 425 -18.47 24.28 -21.18
C ARG A 425 -18.44 25.59 -20.40
N GLY A 426 -19.59 26.07 -19.93
CA GLY A 426 -19.69 27.23 -19.03
C GLY A 426 -18.92 27.02 -17.73
N LYS A 427 -19.02 25.83 -17.13
CA LYS A 427 -18.26 25.45 -15.92
C LYS A 427 -16.75 25.30 -16.17
N LEU A 428 -16.35 25.02 -17.42
CA LEU A 428 -14.95 25.02 -17.83
C LEU A 428 -14.43 26.39 -18.30
N ALA A 429 -15.33 27.37 -18.47
CA ALA A 429 -14.97 28.64 -19.04
C ALA A 429 -13.88 29.31 -18.21
N ALA A 430 -12.76 29.58 -18.88
CA ALA A 430 -11.69 30.34 -18.28
C ALA A 430 -12.25 31.73 -17.91
N PRO A 431 -11.92 32.26 -16.73
CA PRO A 431 -12.20 33.66 -16.45
C PRO A 431 -11.67 34.55 -17.60
N PRO A 432 -12.33 35.67 -17.93
CA PRO A 432 -11.92 36.52 -19.05
C PRO A 432 -10.43 36.88 -18.96
N GLY A 433 -9.71 36.72 -20.08
CA GLY A 433 -8.27 36.94 -20.15
C GLY A 433 -7.40 35.75 -19.72
N ARG A 434 -7.96 34.56 -19.51
CA ARG A 434 -7.22 33.33 -19.16
C ARG A 434 -7.37 32.25 -20.24
N ILE A 435 -6.46 31.29 -20.22
CA ILE A 435 -6.51 30.06 -21.02
C ILE A 435 -6.73 28.89 -20.07
N SER A 436 -7.75 28.07 -20.26
CA SER A 436 -7.94 26.82 -19.52
C SER A 436 -7.89 25.61 -20.44
N GLY A 437 -7.54 24.46 -19.85
CA GLY A 437 -7.35 23.24 -20.62
C GLY A 437 -6.99 22.03 -19.78
N THR A 438 -6.64 20.95 -20.46
CA THR A 438 -6.30 19.67 -19.86
C THR A 438 -4.99 19.14 -20.42
N VAL A 439 -4.09 18.71 -19.54
CA VAL A 439 -2.88 17.95 -19.86
C VAL A 439 -3.14 16.48 -19.55
N SER A 440 -2.89 15.59 -20.50
CA SER A 440 -3.11 14.16 -20.36
C SER A 440 -1.88 13.36 -20.80
N LEU A 441 -1.78 12.10 -20.37
CA LEU A 441 -0.73 11.19 -20.83
C LEU A 441 -1.16 10.53 -22.15
N ALA A 442 -0.27 10.53 -23.14
CA ALA A 442 -0.45 9.77 -24.37
C ALA A 442 -0.57 8.26 -24.06
N GLN A 443 -1.31 7.53 -24.90
CA GLN A 443 -1.63 6.11 -24.67
C GLN A 443 -0.38 5.23 -24.46
N ALA A 444 0.72 5.54 -25.16
CA ALA A 444 2.00 4.83 -25.04
C ALA A 444 2.66 4.93 -23.65
N VAL A 445 2.23 5.86 -22.80
CA VAL A 445 2.83 6.15 -21.49
C VAL A 445 1.91 5.74 -20.32
N ARG A 446 0.68 5.25 -20.60
CA ARG A 446 -0.37 4.97 -19.58
C ARG A 446 -0.15 3.75 -18.68
N GLY A 447 0.99 3.06 -18.75
CA GLY A 447 1.26 1.84 -17.97
C GLY A 447 2.42 1.92 -16.96
N ASP A 448 3.32 2.90 -17.11
CA ASP A 448 4.60 2.91 -16.40
C ASP A 448 4.60 3.92 -15.25
N THR A 449 4.19 3.48 -14.05
CA THR A 449 4.35 4.19 -12.75
C THR A 449 3.71 5.59 -12.64
N PRO A 450 3.31 6.03 -11.43
CA PRO A 450 3.03 7.44 -11.21
C PRO A 450 4.33 8.23 -11.48
N PHE A 451 4.34 9.06 -12.52
CA PHE A 451 5.46 9.97 -12.75
C PHE A 451 5.46 11.03 -11.63
N ALA A 452 6.19 10.75 -10.56
CA ALA A 452 6.50 11.73 -9.54
C ALA A 452 7.41 12.81 -10.16
N GLY A 453 6.95 14.05 -10.13
CA GLY A 453 7.66 15.17 -10.75
C GLY A 453 6.86 16.46 -10.70
N THR A 454 7.36 17.47 -11.40
CA THR A 454 6.73 18.79 -11.49
C THR A 454 6.30 19.05 -12.92
N LEU A 455 5.02 19.37 -13.12
CA LEU A 455 4.47 19.78 -14.40
C LEU A 455 4.61 21.29 -14.56
N PHE A 456 5.20 21.71 -15.68
CA PHE A 456 5.25 23.09 -16.12
C PHE A 456 4.34 23.26 -17.33
N VAL A 457 3.33 24.12 -17.22
CA VAL A 457 2.51 24.54 -18.36
C VAL A 457 2.98 25.92 -18.80
N ILE A 458 3.41 26.03 -20.05
CA ILE A 458 4.21 27.13 -20.58
C ILE A 458 3.47 27.74 -21.76
N ALA A 459 3.23 29.04 -21.73
CA ALA A 459 2.77 29.81 -22.87
C ALA A 459 3.92 30.60 -23.50
N ARG A 460 4.08 30.52 -24.81
CA ARG A 460 5.12 31.22 -25.59
C ARG A 460 4.51 31.99 -26.74
N ARG A 461 5.23 33.01 -27.22
CA ARG A 461 4.93 33.68 -28.49
C ARG A 461 6.00 33.29 -29.50
N GLY A 462 5.63 32.46 -30.49
CA GLY A 462 6.58 31.87 -31.43
C GLY A 462 7.71 31.10 -30.73
N ALA A 463 8.93 31.18 -31.28
CA ALA A 463 10.13 30.57 -30.70
C ALA A 463 10.76 31.35 -29.52
N GLY A 464 10.15 32.47 -29.11
CA GLY A 464 10.68 33.37 -28.09
C GLY A 464 10.64 32.81 -26.66
N ALA A 465 11.13 33.59 -25.70
CA ALA A 465 11.08 33.24 -24.28
C ALA A 465 9.63 33.01 -23.78
N PRO A 466 9.43 32.19 -22.72
CA PRO A 466 8.13 32.02 -22.09
C PRO A 466 7.49 33.36 -21.70
N VAL A 467 6.21 33.50 -22.02
CA VAL A 467 5.37 34.63 -21.60
C VAL A 467 4.82 34.36 -20.20
N ALA A 468 4.26 33.17 -20.00
CA ALA A 468 3.69 32.73 -18.73
C ALA A 468 4.03 31.28 -18.46
N VAL A 469 4.24 30.92 -17.19
CA VAL A 469 4.56 29.56 -16.77
C VAL A 469 3.84 29.25 -15.46
N LYS A 470 3.04 28.19 -15.49
CA LYS A 470 2.40 27.62 -14.31
C LYS A 470 3.12 26.36 -13.86
N ARG A 471 3.41 26.27 -12.56
CA ARG A 471 4.09 25.13 -11.94
C ARG A 471 3.10 24.33 -11.08
N ILE A 472 3.01 23.02 -11.32
CA ILE A 472 2.13 22.09 -10.60
C ILE A 472 3.02 20.96 -10.08
N VAL A 473 3.12 20.83 -8.75
CA VAL A 473 3.93 19.80 -8.08
C VAL A 473 3.08 18.54 -7.92
N GLU A 474 3.66 17.37 -8.21
CA GLU A 474 3.01 16.07 -8.06
C GLU A 474 1.63 15.98 -8.76
N PRO A 475 1.58 16.20 -10.09
CA PRO A 475 0.34 16.19 -10.84
C PRO A 475 -0.34 14.82 -10.84
N THR A 476 -1.66 14.80 -10.63
CA THR A 476 -2.50 13.63 -10.92
C THR A 476 -3.15 13.81 -12.29
N PHE A 477 -2.88 12.90 -13.23
CA PHE A 477 -3.38 13.00 -14.59
C PHE A 477 -4.78 12.39 -14.75
N PRO A 478 -5.66 12.99 -15.58
CA PRO A 478 -5.44 14.22 -16.35
C PRO A 478 -5.42 15.49 -15.48
N VAL A 479 -4.49 16.39 -15.76
CA VAL A 479 -4.33 17.65 -15.01
C VAL A 479 -5.11 18.75 -15.70
N ARG A 480 -6.03 19.39 -14.98
CA ARG A 480 -6.63 20.65 -15.44
C ARG A 480 -5.71 21.81 -15.11
N PHE A 481 -5.56 22.75 -16.05
CA PHE A 481 -4.79 23.97 -15.83
C PHE A 481 -5.59 25.19 -16.24
N VAL A 482 -5.22 26.31 -15.62
CA VAL A 482 -5.65 27.65 -16.00
C VAL A 482 -4.39 28.51 -16.01
N LEU A 483 -4.04 29.08 -17.16
CA LEU A 483 -2.98 30.08 -17.30
C LEU A 483 -3.60 31.47 -17.43
N GLY A 484 -3.08 32.44 -16.68
CA GLY A 484 -3.57 33.81 -16.72
C GLY A 484 -2.46 34.86 -16.58
N PRO A 485 -2.85 36.15 -16.50
CA PRO A 485 -1.93 37.25 -16.25
C PRO A 485 -1.08 37.06 -14.98
N GLU A 486 -1.59 36.35 -13.98
CA GLU A 486 -0.87 35.98 -12.75
C GLU A 486 0.34 35.06 -12.97
N ASP A 487 0.37 34.31 -14.08
CA ASP A 487 1.44 33.37 -14.40
C ASP A 487 2.55 34.01 -15.27
N VAL A 488 2.43 35.31 -15.60
CA VAL A 488 3.38 36.03 -16.45
C VAL A 488 4.73 36.22 -15.77
N MET A 489 5.81 35.80 -16.44
CA MET A 489 7.14 35.77 -15.83
C MET A 489 7.93 37.07 -15.95
N ARG A 490 7.66 37.89 -16.98
CA ARG A 490 8.42 39.12 -17.27
C ARG A 490 7.56 40.35 -17.06
N GLN A 491 8.08 41.32 -16.31
CA GLN A 491 7.47 42.64 -16.21
C GLN A 491 7.33 43.27 -17.62
N GLY A 492 6.11 43.69 -17.96
CA GLY A 492 5.78 44.28 -19.27
C GLY A 492 5.34 43.30 -20.36
N ALA A 493 5.43 41.97 -20.15
CA ALA A 493 4.90 41.01 -21.12
C ALA A 493 3.37 40.92 -21.03
N ARG A 494 2.67 41.10 -22.16
CA ARG A 494 1.20 40.99 -22.22
C ARG A 494 0.75 39.56 -22.49
N PHE A 495 -0.10 39.03 -21.61
CA PHE A 495 -0.83 37.78 -21.79
C PHE A 495 -2.09 38.01 -22.65
N ALA A 496 -1.90 38.11 -23.97
CA ALA A 496 -2.96 38.42 -24.93
C ALA A 496 -2.64 37.86 -26.32
N GLY A 497 -3.67 37.71 -27.16
CA GLY A 497 -3.56 37.19 -28.51
C GLY A 497 -3.29 35.69 -28.56
N ASP A 498 -2.68 35.21 -29.64
CA ASP A 498 -2.39 33.80 -29.85
C ASP A 498 -1.05 33.39 -29.21
N LEU A 499 -1.07 32.29 -28.47
CA LEU A 499 0.06 31.75 -27.73
C LEU A 499 0.25 30.26 -28.05
N THR A 500 1.49 29.82 -28.16
CA THR A 500 1.83 28.40 -28.24
C THR A 500 1.88 27.83 -26.82
N LEU A 501 1.11 26.78 -26.54
CA LEU A 501 1.13 26.10 -25.25
C LEU A 501 1.97 24.83 -25.30
N ILE A 502 2.84 24.67 -24.31
CA ILE A 502 3.70 23.51 -24.12
C ILE A 502 3.55 23.04 -22.67
N ALA A 503 3.44 21.74 -22.45
CA ALA A 503 3.47 21.16 -21.11
C ALA A 503 4.68 20.23 -20.98
N ARG A 504 5.38 20.31 -19.85
CA ARG A 504 6.59 19.53 -19.55
C ARG A 504 6.50 18.91 -18.16
N LEU A 505 6.58 17.60 -18.07
CA LEU A 505 6.69 16.88 -16.81
C LEU A 505 8.16 16.56 -16.53
N LYS A 506 8.72 17.25 -15.54
CA LYS A 506 10.12 17.19 -15.14
C LYS A 506 10.28 16.30 -13.91
N ARG A 507 11.06 15.22 -14.01
CA ARG A 507 11.33 14.33 -12.85
C ARG A 507 12.22 14.98 -11.79
N ASP A 508 13.17 15.82 -12.22
CA ASP A 508 14.10 16.55 -11.34
C ASP A 508 13.45 17.78 -10.66
N GLY A 509 12.22 18.13 -11.03
CA GLY A 509 11.48 19.29 -10.55
C GLY A 509 12.03 20.66 -10.97
N ARG A 510 13.08 20.72 -11.80
CA ARG A 510 13.75 21.96 -12.21
C ARG A 510 13.15 22.53 -13.49
N ALA A 511 13.00 23.86 -13.55
CA ALA A 511 12.59 24.56 -14.76
C ALA A 511 13.69 24.52 -15.82
N GLY A 512 13.34 24.21 -17.07
CA GLY A 512 14.31 24.12 -18.17
C GLY A 512 13.76 23.42 -19.41
N PRO A 513 14.63 23.13 -20.40
CA PRO A 513 14.31 22.21 -21.50
C PRO A 513 14.04 20.80 -20.98
N ALA A 514 13.20 20.04 -21.68
CA ALA A 514 13.02 18.62 -21.38
C ALA A 514 14.29 17.83 -21.79
N VAL A 515 14.63 16.81 -20.99
CA VAL A 515 15.74 15.88 -21.27
C VAL A 515 15.21 14.46 -21.50
N PRO A 516 16.00 13.54 -22.08
CA PRO A 516 15.56 12.16 -22.26
C PRO A 516 15.05 11.54 -20.96
N GLY A 517 13.82 11.02 -20.99
CA GLY A 517 13.12 10.46 -19.82
C GLY A 517 12.12 11.40 -19.13
N ASP A 518 12.10 12.69 -19.47
CA ASP A 518 10.99 13.59 -19.17
C ASP A 518 9.81 13.37 -20.14
N LEU A 519 8.64 13.94 -19.82
CA LEU A 519 7.53 13.98 -20.77
C LEU A 519 7.28 15.41 -21.26
N GLU A 520 7.03 15.57 -22.56
CA GLU A 520 6.72 16.86 -23.18
C GLU A 520 5.55 16.72 -24.16
N GLY A 521 4.77 17.78 -24.32
CA GLY A 521 3.71 17.88 -25.31
C GLY A 521 3.36 19.32 -25.61
N ALA A 522 2.73 19.57 -26.76
CA ALA A 522 2.25 20.88 -27.15
C ALA A 522 0.77 20.84 -27.56
N ALA A 523 0.07 21.97 -27.41
CA ALA A 523 -1.27 22.11 -27.96
C ALA A 523 -1.21 22.17 -29.50
N PRO A 524 -2.24 21.67 -30.20
CA PRO A 524 -2.29 21.74 -31.66
C PRO A 524 -2.47 23.18 -32.13
N GLY A 525 -1.38 23.79 -32.60
CA GLY A 525 -1.36 25.15 -33.14
C GLY A 525 -1.42 26.27 -32.09
N PRO A 526 -1.57 27.52 -32.54
CA PRO A 526 -1.71 28.68 -31.65
C PRO A 526 -3.03 28.63 -30.87
N VAL A 527 -2.98 29.05 -29.61
CA VAL A 527 -4.13 29.08 -28.69
C VAL A 527 -4.40 30.53 -28.28
N ALA A 528 -5.58 31.03 -28.63
CA ALA A 528 -6.00 32.38 -28.27
C ALA A 528 -6.26 32.50 -26.76
N VAL A 529 -5.86 33.63 -26.16
CA VAL A 529 -6.26 33.98 -24.79
C VAL A 529 -7.79 34.07 -24.71
N GLY A 530 -8.39 33.30 -23.80
CA GLY A 530 -9.84 33.06 -23.72
C GLY A 530 -10.24 31.62 -24.10
N THR A 531 -9.33 30.83 -24.67
CA THR A 531 -9.59 29.39 -24.97
C THR A 531 -9.80 28.60 -23.69
N THR A 532 -10.84 27.76 -23.65
CA THR A 532 -11.28 27.07 -22.41
C THR A 532 -11.12 25.54 -22.44
N ASN A 533 -10.67 25.02 -23.57
CA ASN A 533 -10.58 23.59 -23.85
C ASN A 533 -9.25 23.21 -24.53
N ALA A 534 -8.16 23.91 -24.20
CA ALA A 534 -6.85 23.58 -24.75
C ALA A 534 -6.44 22.16 -24.31
N ARG A 535 -6.04 21.31 -25.26
CA ARG A 535 -5.63 19.92 -24.98
C ARG A 535 -4.15 19.75 -25.27
N ILE A 536 -3.43 19.15 -24.33
CA ILE A 536 -2.02 18.79 -24.47
C ILE A 536 -1.86 17.32 -24.08
N ALA A 537 -1.27 16.52 -24.98
CA ALA A 537 -0.91 15.14 -24.70
C ALA A 537 0.60 15.05 -24.48
N LEU A 538 1.02 14.48 -23.35
CA LEU A 538 2.42 14.30 -22.99
C LEU A 538 2.95 12.99 -23.56
N GLU A 539 4.08 13.07 -24.22
CA GLU A 539 4.82 11.95 -24.79
C GLU A 539 6.23 11.87 -24.19
N LEU A 540 6.83 10.69 -24.24
CA LEU A 540 8.20 10.48 -23.75
C LEU A 540 9.19 11.20 -24.66
N VAL A 541 10.01 12.07 -24.07
CA VAL A 541 11.14 12.68 -24.76
C VAL A 541 12.21 11.62 -24.95
N ARG A 542 12.51 11.31 -26.20
CA ARG A 542 13.49 10.29 -26.62
C ARG A 542 14.91 10.83 -26.62
#